data_AF-A9FV92-F1
#
_entry.id   AF-A9FV92-F1
#
_cell.length_a   1.000
_cell.length_b   1.000
_cell.length_c   1.000
_cell.angle_alpha   90.00
_cell.angle_beta   90.00
_cell.angle_gamma   90.00
#
_symmetry.space_group_name_H-M   'P 1'
#
loop_
_entity.id
_entity.type
_entity.pdbx_description
1 polymer ?
#
loop_
_entity_poly.entity_id
_entity_poly.type
_entity_poly.pdbx_seq_one_letter_code
_entity_poly.pdbx_strand_id
1 'polypeptide(L)'
;MSQRPSVELHIDELVLDGFAPEARRHIGDALQRELLRLLREQPLSTAIAAYDGLGRLDAGTFNADPGASPEQIGAAVARAVHGGLQR
;
A
#
# COMPACT_ATOMS: atom_id res chain seq x y z
N MET A 1 26.95 -3.71 15.99
CA MET A 1 25.53 -4.03 16.21
C MET A 1 24.81 -3.77 14.91
N SER A 2 24.41 -4.81 14.16
CA SER A 2 23.69 -4.62 12.90
C SER A 2 22.28 -4.12 13.20
N GLN A 3 21.95 -2.89 12.79
CA GLN A 3 20.58 -2.39 12.89
C GLN A 3 19.67 -3.29 12.05
N ARG A 4 18.59 -3.79 12.66
CA ARG A 4 17.54 -4.46 11.89
C ARG A 4 16.86 -3.39 11.03
N PRO A 5 16.62 -3.63 9.74
CA PRO A 5 15.84 -2.70 8.93
C PRO A 5 14.45 -2.55 9.56
N SER A 6 14.08 -1.32 9.89
CA SER A 6 12.77 -0.93 10.40
C SER A 6 12.05 -0.09 9.36
N VAL A 7 10.79 -0.41 9.11
CA VAL A 7 9.95 0.32 8.16
C VAL A 7 8.86 1.03 8.96
N GLU A 8 8.81 2.35 8.85
CA GLU A 8 7.71 3.18 9.32
C GLU A 8 6.90 3.60 8.11
N LEU A 9 5.59 3.34 8.14
CA LEU A 9 4.67 3.69 7.06
C LEU A 9 3.68 4.72 7.60
N HIS A 10 3.73 5.91 7.04
CA HIS A 10 2.74 6.96 7.26
C HIS A 10 1.93 7.16 5.97
N ILE A 11 0.62 7.24 6.10
CA ILE A 11 -0.31 7.54 5.01
C ILE A 11 -1.07 8.78 5.46
N ASP A 12 -0.77 9.93 4.85
CA ASP A 12 -1.42 11.20 5.19
C ASP A 12 -2.94 11.11 4.95
N GLU A 13 -3.32 10.61 3.77
CA GLU A 13 -4.71 10.45 3.38
C GLU A 13 -4.90 9.22 2.49
N LEU A 14 -5.98 8.49 2.75
CA LEU A 14 -6.48 7.41 1.88
C LEU A 14 -7.90 7.76 1.43
N VAL A 15 -8.02 8.19 0.17
CA VAL A 15 -9.30 8.53 -0.44
C VAL A 15 -9.94 7.26 -1.02
N LEU A 16 -11.12 6.90 -0.51
CA LEU A 16 -11.89 5.72 -0.91
C LEU A 16 -13.29 6.13 -1.36
N ASP A 17 -13.40 6.50 -2.63
CA ASP A 17 -14.67 6.89 -3.24
C ASP A 17 -15.57 5.67 -3.52
N GLY A 18 -16.87 5.81 -3.28
CA GLY A 18 -17.85 4.75 -3.52
C GLY A 18 -17.92 3.65 -2.45
N PHE A 19 -17.07 3.69 -1.42
CA PHE A 19 -17.12 2.73 -0.31
C PHE A 19 -17.97 3.23 0.86
N ALA A 20 -18.68 2.32 1.52
CA ALA A 20 -19.40 2.60 2.76
C ALA A 20 -18.41 3.01 3.88
N PRO A 21 -18.77 3.96 4.77
CA PRO A 21 -17.86 4.46 5.82
C PRO A 21 -17.24 3.35 6.68
N GLU A 22 -18.02 2.32 7.00
CA GLU A 22 -17.58 1.18 7.79
C GLU A 22 -16.53 0.36 7.05
N ALA A 23 -16.70 0.17 5.73
CA ALA A 23 -15.74 -0.54 4.90
C ALA A 23 -14.43 0.24 4.74
N ARG A 24 -14.47 1.58 4.67
CA ARG A 24 -13.28 2.42 4.47
C ARG A 24 -12.20 2.18 5.52
N ARG A 25 -12.58 2.10 6.80
CA ARG A 25 -11.64 1.84 7.89
C ARG A 25 -10.98 0.45 7.74
N HIS A 26 -11.78 -0.57 7.48
CA HIS A 26 -11.28 -1.94 7.32
C HIS A 26 -10.35 -2.08 6.10
N ILE A 27 -10.68 -1.40 4.99
CA ILE A 27 -9.81 -1.32 3.80
C ILE A 27 -8.48 -0.65 4.15
N GLY A 28 -8.52 0.50 4.84
CA GLY A 28 -7.32 1.23 5.24
C GLY A 28 -6.40 0.40 6.15
N ASP A 29 -6.96 -0.25 7.17
CA ASP A 29 -6.20 -1.09 8.09
C ASP A 29 -5.58 -2.30 7.35
N ALA A 30 -6.31 -2.90 6.41
CA ALA A 30 -5.81 -4.00 5.60
C ALA A 30 -4.70 -3.56 4.63
N LEU A 31 -4.87 -2.40 3.99
CA LEU A 31 -3.86 -1.81 3.12
C LEU A 31 -2.56 -1.56 3.89
N GLN A 32 -2.63 -0.94 5.06
CA GLN A 32 -1.45 -0.63 5.87
C GLN A 32 -0.72 -1.90 6.31
N ARG A 33 -1.45 -2.92 6.78
CA ARG A 33 -0.86 -4.21 7.16
C ARG A 33 -0.17 -4.89 5.99
N GLU A 34 -0.79 -4.88 4.82
CA GLU A 34 -0.25 -5.54 3.64
C GLU A 34 0.96 -4.80 3.07
N LEU A 35 0.93 -3.47 2.99
CA LEU A 35 2.11 -2.68 2.60
C LEU A 35 3.29 -2.93 3.54
N LEU A 36 3.04 -2.94 4.86
CA LEU A 36 4.10 -3.22 5.83
C LEU A 36 4.69 -4.62 5.63
N ARG A 37 3.85 -5.62 5.34
CA ARG A 37 4.30 -6.99 5.02
C ARG A 37 5.18 -7.00 3.76
N LEU A 38 4.70 -6.38 2.68
CA LEU A 38 5.41 -6.32 1.40
C LEU A 38 6.75 -5.58 1.51
N LEU A 39 6.81 -4.46 2.22
CA LEU A 39 8.04 -3.70 2.42
C LEU A 39 9.07 -4.44 3.28
N ARG A 40 8.62 -5.31 4.19
CA ARG A 40 9.49 -6.16 5.00
C ARG A 40 10.04 -7.36 4.22
N GLU A 41 9.21 -7.98 3.40
CA GLU A 41 9.59 -9.14 2.59
C GLU A 41 10.38 -8.75 1.34
N GLN A 42 10.01 -7.63 0.73
CA GLN A 42 10.55 -7.11 -0.51
C GLN A 42 10.81 -5.61 -0.36
N PRO A 43 11.96 -5.24 0.26
CA PRO A 43 12.36 -3.85 0.40
C PRO A 43 12.37 -3.15 -0.96
N LEU A 44 11.99 -1.87 -0.97
CA LEU A 44 12.04 -1.06 -2.19
C LEU A 44 13.49 -0.95 -2.68
N SER A 45 13.66 -0.79 -3.99
CA SER A 45 14.99 -0.56 -4.57
C SER A 45 15.56 0.75 -4.01
N THR A 46 16.88 0.79 -3.81
CA THR A 46 17.58 1.98 -3.30
C THR A 46 17.41 3.21 -4.21
N ALA A 47 17.10 3.01 -5.49
CA ALA A 47 16.82 4.08 -6.45
C ALA A 47 15.57 4.89 -6.08
N ILE A 48 14.55 4.27 -5.53
CA ILE A 48 13.31 4.94 -5.10
C ILE A 48 13.48 5.60 -3.72
N ALA A 49 14.28 4.99 -2.84
CA ALA A 49 14.65 5.62 -1.56
C ALA A 49 15.49 6.89 -1.73
N ALA A 50 16.20 7.04 -2.86
CA ALA A 50 17.02 8.21 -3.19
C ALA A 50 16.26 9.29 -3.99
N TYR A 51 15.06 8.98 -4.50
CA TYR A 51 14.25 9.95 -5.23
C TYR A 51 13.45 10.80 -4.24
N ASP A 52 13.95 11.99 -3.94
CA ASP A 52 13.10 13.02 -3.34
C ASP A 52 12.02 13.39 -4.37
N GLY A 53 10.76 13.27 -4.00
CA GLY A 53 9.65 13.74 -4.83
C GLY A 53 9.27 12.83 -6.01
N LEU A 54 8.82 11.59 -5.72
CA LEU A 54 7.85 10.92 -6.60
C LEU A 54 6.57 11.79 -6.64
N GLY A 55 6.54 12.80 -7.52
CA GLY A 55 5.46 13.80 -7.56
C GLY A 55 4.08 13.20 -7.78
N ARG A 56 4.01 12.04 -8.45
CA ARG A 56 2.83 11.18 -8.52
C ARG A 56 3.23 9.76 -8.89
N LEU A 57 2.78 8.77 -8.14
CA LEU A 57 2.86 7.37 -8.54
C LEU A 57 1.52 6.95 -9.15
N ASP A 58 1.55 6.47 -10.40
CA ASP A 58 0.42 5.74 -10.98
C ASP A 58 0.59 4.24 -10.69
N ALA A 59 -0.09 3.77 -9.64
CA ALA A 59 -0.09 2.38 -9.23
C ALA A 59 -0.97 1.48 -10.13
N GLY A 60 -1.66 2.07 -11.12
CA GLY A 60 -2.57 1.38 -12.02
C GLY A 60 -3.93 1.08 -11.40
N THR A 61 -4.59 0.06 -11.95
CA THR A 61 -5.90 -0.41 -11.53
C THR A 61 -5.80 -1.76 -10.83
N PHE A 62 -6.74 -2.03 -9.93
CA PHE A 62 -6.95 -3.34 -9.35
C PHE A 62 -8.38 -3.78 -9.61
N ASN A 63 -8.60 -5.09 -9.73
CA ASN A 63 -9.94 -5.66 -9.77
C ASN A 63 -10.25 -6.27 -8.41
N ALA A 64 -11.43 -5.98 -7.89
CA ALA A 64 -11.99 -6.67 -6.74
C ALA A 64 -13.16 -7.52 -7.22
N ASP A 65 -13.20 -8.77 -6.78
CA ASP A 65 -14.32 -9.65 -7.10
C ASP A 65 -15.63 -9.11 -6.51
N PRO A 66 -16.78 -9.35 -7.14
CA PRO A 66 -18.07 -9.05 -6.54
C PRO A 66 -18.19 -9.72 -5.17
N GLY A 67 -18.44 -8.93 -4.13
CA GLY A 67 -18.51 -9.42 -2.76
C GLY A 67 -17.15 -9.58 -2.06
N ALA A 68 -16.06 -9.09 -2.65
CA ALA A 68 -14.76 -9.03 -1.98
C ALA A 68 -14.87 -8.31 -0.63
N SER A 69 -14.25 -8.90 0.39
CA SER A 69 -14.20 -8.30 1.72
C SER A 69 -13.34 -7.03 1.71
N PRO A 70 -13.58 -6.09 2.63
CA PRO A 70 -12.72 -4.92 2.83
C PRO A 70 -11.23 -5.26 2.92
N GLU A 71 -10.90 -6.39 3.53
CA GLU A 71 -9.52 -6.86 3.68
C GLU A 71 -8.90 -7.30 2.35
N GLN A 72 -9.67 -7.99 1.51
CA GLN A 72 -9.21 -8.40 0.18
C GLN A 72 -8.96 -7.18 -0.70
N ILE A 73 -9.83 -6.17 -0.60
CA ILE A 73 -9.68 -4.90 -1.32
C ILE A 73 -8.43 -4.17 -0.85
N GLY A 74 -8.25 -3.97 0.47
CA GLY A 74 -7.06 -3.31 1.01
C GLY A 74 -5.75 -4.00 0.60
N ALA A 75 -5.73 -5.34 0.62
CA ALA A 75 -4.56 -6.11 0.18
C ALA A 75 -4.31 -6.03 -1.34
N ALA A 76 -5.36 -5.93 -2.17
CA ALA A 76 -5.20 -5.71 -3.61
C ALA A 76 -4.61 -4.32 -3.91
N VAL A 77 -5.12 -3.28 -3.25
CA VAL A 77 -4.60 -1.92 -3.39
C VAL A 77 -3.14 -1.83 -2.95
N ALA A 78 -2.79 -2.42 -1.80
CA ALA A 78 -1.41 -2.44 -1.29
C ALA A 78 -0.43 -3.08 -2.29
N ARG A 79 -0.82 -4.20 -2.93
CA ARG A 79 0.00 -4.86 -3.96
C ARG A 79 0.17 -4.00 -5.21
N ALA A 80 -0.88 -3.28 -5.64
CA ALA A 80 -0.79 -2.36 -6.76
C ALA A 80 0.18 -1.21 -6.47
N VAL A 81 0.08 -0.60 -5.27
CA VAL A 81 0.99 0.47 -4.82
C VAL A 81 2.42 -0.02 -4.73
N HIS A 82 2.67 -1.16 -4.07
CA HIS A 82 4.02 -1.73 -3.94
C HIS A 82 4.62 -2.07 -5.30
N GLY A 83 3.86 -2.66 -6.21
CA GLY A 83 4.32 -2.94 -7.58
C GLY A 83 4.57 -1.66 -8.40
N GLY A 84 3.82 -0.59 -8.13
CA GLY A 84 4.11 0.74 -8.68
C GLY A 84 5.43 1.30 -8.15
N LEU A 85 5.71 1.12 -6.86
CA LEU A 85 6.96 1.51 -6.19
C LEU A 85 8.15 0.59 -6.54
N GLN A 86 7.98 -0.40 -7.42
CA GLN A 86 9.08 -1.26 -7.89
C GLN A 86 9.45 -1.01 -9.36
N ARG A 87 8.65 -0.22 -10.08
CA ARG A 87 8.89 0.15 -11.48
C ARG A 87 9.66 1.46 -11.57
#